data_AF-A0A938RCI3-F1
#
_entry.id   AF-A0A938RCI3-F1
#
_cell.length_a   1.000
_cell.length_b   1.000
_cell.length_c   1.000
_cell.angle_alpha   90.00
_cell.angle_beta   90.00
_cell.angle_gamma   90.00
#
_symmetry.space_group_name_H-M   'P 1'
#
loop_
_entity.id
_entity.type
_entity.pdbx_description
1 polymer ?
#
loop_
_entity_poly.entity_id
_entity_poly.type
_entity_poly.pdbx_seq_one_letter_code
_entity_poly.pdbx_strand_id
1 'polypeptide(L)'
;MTFVMVGLLAYYLVSNTLINLEKQKIASGFSFLHKESSFEIGESLIPYSAASTYGRALLVGALNTIKVSFIGVVITILLGTIIGVARLSTNWLVSRLAAIYIEVMQNIPVLLQLFFWYAIFYETLPSPQEAISPGAG
;
A
#
# COMPACT_ATOMS: atom_id res chain seq x y z
N MET A 1 -40.92 7.04 -22.40
CA MET A 1 -40.20 7.58 -23.59
C MET A 1 -38.86 8.20 -23.22
N THR A 2 -38.78 9.09 -22.22
CA THR A 2 -37.53 9.74 -21.76
C THR A 2 -36.43 8.75 -21.36
N PHE A 3 -36.72 7.76 -20.52
CA PHE A 3 -35.72 6.74 -20.12
C PHE A 3 -35.16 5.93 -21.28
N VAL A 4 -36.02 5.60 -22.27
CA VAL A 4 -35.59 4.89 -23.48
C VAL A 4 -34.68 5.78 -24.33
N MET A 5 -35.03 7.07 -24.46
CA MET A 5 -34.23 8.05 -25.18
C MET A 5 -32.85 8.26 -24.54
N VAL A 6 -32.80 8.37 -23.21
CA VAL A 6 -31.56 8.50 -22.45
C VAL A 6 -30.72 7.22 -22.57
N GLY A 7 -31.33 6.05 -22.48
CA GLY A 7 -30.64 4.76 -22.66
C GLY A 7 -30.04 4.62 -24.06
N LEU A 8 -30.78 5.00 -25.11
CA LEU A 8 -30.29 4.97 -26.50
C LEU A 8 -29.17 5.97 -26.74
N LEU A 9 -29.27 7.19 -26.17
CA LEU A 9 -28.22 8.20 -26.26
C LEU A 9 -26.95 7.73 -25.55
N ALA A 10 -27.06 7.16 -24.34
CA ALA A 10 -25.94 6.60 -23.60
C ALA A 10 -25.28 5.44 -24.35
N TYR A 11 -26.07 4.53 -24.92
CA TYR A 11 -25.56 3.44 -25.74
C TYR A 11 -24.79 3.96 -26.96
N TYR A 12 -25.35 4.93 -27.69
CA TYR A 12 -24.69 5.54 -28.85
C TYR A 12 -23.35 6.20 -28.49
N LEU A 13 -23.32 6.96 -27.38
CA LEU A 13 -22.09 7.62 -26.92
C LEU A 13 -21.02 6.61 -26.51
N VAL A 14 -21.38 5.61 -25.70
CA VAL A 14 -20.44 4.57 -25.24
C VAL A 14 -19.88 3.79 -26.43
N SER A 15 -20.73 3.35 -27.36
CA SER A 15 -20.29 2.61 -28.55
C SER A 15 -19.38 3.45 -29.45
N ASN A 16 -19.70 4.74 -29.66
CA ASN A 16 -18.87 5.64 -30.46
C ASN A 16 -17.50 5.87 -29.81
N THR A 17 -17.46 6.07 -28.49
CA THR A 17 -16.21 6.18 -27.73
C THR A 17 -15.38 4.91 -27.85
N LEU A 18 -15.95 3.73 -27.64
CA LEU A 18 -15.23 2.45 -27.75
C LEU A 18 -14.61 2.25 -29.13
N ILE A 19 -15.36 2.52 -30.20
CA ILE A 19 -14.88 2.42 -31.58
C ILE A 19 -13.72 3.40 -31.85
N ASN A 20 -13.79 4.62 -31.32
CA ASN A 20 -12.72 5.61 -31.49
C ASN A 20 -11.46 5.25 -30.69
N LEU A 21 -11.61 4.68 -29.49
CA LEU A 21 -10.49 4.21 -28.67
C LEU A 21 -9.77 3.03 -29.33
N GLU A 22 -10.52 2.10 -29.92
CA GLU A 22 -9.96 0.97 -30.68
C GLU A 22 -9.17 1.45 -31.90
N LYS A 23 -9.73 2.41 -32.67
CA LYS A 23 -9.04 3.03 -33.81
C LYS A 23 -7.74 3.72 -33.43
N GLN A 24 -7.65 4.28 -32.21
CA GLN A 24 -6.45 4.96 -31.70
C GLN A 24 -5.45 3.99 -31.04
N LYS A 25 -5.70 2.68 -31.08
CA LYS A 25 -4.90 1.64 -30.38
C LYS A 25 -4.71 1.93 -28.88
N ILE A 26 -5.63 2.70 -28.29
CA ILE A 26 -5.63 2.94 -26.85
C ILE A 26 -6.11 1.65 -26.20
N ALA A 27 -5.29 1.11 -25.30
CA ALA A 27 -5.63 -0.08 -24.52
C ALA A 27 -6.83 0.23 -23.61
N SER A 28 -8.03 0.08 -24.15
CA SER A 28 -9.28 0.16 -23.40
C SER A 28 -9.65 -1.24 -22.91
N GLY A 29 -10.23 -1.33 -21.71
CA GLY A 29 -10.58 -2.61 -21.07
C GLY A 29 -9.44 -3.30 -20.31
N PHE A 30 -9.62 -4.58 -19.97
CA PHE A 30 -8.72 -5.35 -19.07
C PHE A 30 -7.55 -6.06 -19.79
N SER A 31 -7.35 -5.80 -21.09
CA SER A 31 -6.26 -6.41 -21.86
C SER A 31 -4.87 -6.07 -21.29
N PHE A 32 -4.72 -4.91 -20.62
CA PHE A 32 -3.47 -4.54 -19.95
C PHE A 32 -3.02 -5.56 -18.90
N LEU A 33 -3.94 -6.28 -18.25
CA LEU A 33 -3.60 -7.28 -17.23
C LEU A 33 -2.76 -8.44 -17.77
N HIS A 34 -2.78 -8.68 -19.08
CA HIS A 34 -2.02 -9.73 -19.74
C HIS A 34 -0.72 -9.24 -20.35
N LYS A 35 -0.47 -7.91 -20.36
CA LYS A 35 0.80 -7.35 -20.81
C LYS A 35 1.86 -7.58 -19.74
N GLU A 36 3.11 -7.72 -20.15
CA GLU A 36 4.26 -7.78 -19.24
C GLU A 36 4.39 -6.47 -18.46
N SER A 37 4.70 -6.57 -17.17
CA SER A 37 4.81 -5.42 -16.27
C SER A 37 6.10 -4.63 -16.48
N SER A 38 7.17 -5.31 -16.90
CA SER A 38 8.49 -4.73 -17.17
C SER A 38 9.15 -4.01 -15.98
N PHE A 39 8.70 -4.30 -14.75
CA PHE A 39 9.32 -3.80 -13.51
C PHE A 39 9.44 -4.92 -12.47
N GLU A 40 10.48 -4.84 -11.65
CA GLU A 40 10.71 -5.75 -10.54
C GLU A 40 9.95 -5.32 -9.28
N ILE A 41 9.53 -6.29 -8.48
CA ILE A 41 8.90 -6.06 -7.17
C ILE A 41 9.85 -6.64 -6.12
N GLY A 42 10.31 -5.78 -5.19
CA GLY A 42 11.33 -6.16 -4.20
C GLY A 42 10.94 -7.35 -3.33
N GLU A 43 9.74 -7.31 -2.72
CA GLU A 43 9.22 -8.43 -1.93
C GLU A 43 8.02 -9.06 -2.62
N SER A 44 8.01 -10.39 -2.76
CA SER A 44 6.90 -11.11 -3.38
C SER A 44 6.59 -12.39 -2.62
N LEU A 45 5.31 -12.61 -2.30
CA LEU A 45 4.81 -13.82 -1.65
C LEU A 45 4.65 -15.00 -2.60
N ILE A 46 4.50 -14.69 -3.90
CA ILE A 46 4.41 -15.66 -4.98
C ILE A 46 5.51 -15.35 -6.00
N PRO A 47 6.04 -16.35 -6.72
CA PRO A 47 7.10 -16.11 -7.71
C PRO A 47 6.68 -15.03 -8.70
N TYR A 48 7.52 -14.01 -8.84
CA TYR A 48 7.29 -12.85 -9.70
C TYR A 48 8.62 -12.42 -10.32
N SER A 49 8.55 -11.88 -11.53
CA SER A 49 9.67 -11.26 -12.25
C SER A 49 9.13 -10.14 -13.14
N ALA A 50 10.00 -9.27 -13.67
CA ALA A 50 9.61 -8.23 -14.61
C ALA A 50 8.98 -8.76 -15.92
N ALA A 51 9.17 -10.04 -16.26
CA ALA A 51 8.52 -10.70 -17.39
C ALA A 51 7.08 -11.18 -17.05
N SER A 52 6.65 -11.05 -15.80
CA SER A 52 5.29 -11.41 -15.39
C SER A 52 4.27 -10.40 -15.87
N THR A 53 3.00 -10.81 -15.94
CA THR A 53 1.93 -9.92 -16.40
C THR A 53 1.52 -8.88 -15.35
N TYR A 54 0.94 -7.74 -15.77
CA TYR A 54 0.39 -6.74 -14.85
C TYR A 54 -0.67 -7.31 -13.89
N GLY A 55 -1.48 -8.29 -14.34
CA GLY A 55 -2.44 -8.97 -13.47
C GLY A 55 -1.75 -9.71 -12.33
N ARG A 56 -0.61 -10.34 -12.60
CA ARG A 56 0.22 -10.97 -11.56
C ARG A 56 0.88 -9.92 -10.66
N ALA A 57 1.36 -8.81 -11.21
CA ALA A 57 1.93 -7.71 -10.43
C ALA A 57 0.91 -7.12 -9.43
N LEU A 58 -0.33 -6.89 -9.87
CA LEU A 58 -1.41 -6.42 -9.01
C LEU A 58 -1.77 -7.44 -7.92
N LEU A 59 -1.78 -8.74 -8.25
CA LEU A 59 -2.03 -9.79 -7.27
C LEU A 59 -0.91 -9.85 -6.21
N VAL A 60 0.35 -9.77 -6.62
CA VAL A 60 1.51 -9.69 -5.70
C VAL A 60 1.38 -8.46 -4.80
N GLY A 61 1.07 -7.29 -5.38
CA GLY A 61 0.86 -6.07 -4.63
C GLY A 61 -0.26 -6.22 -3.59
N ALA A 62 -1.41 -6.78 -3.99
CA ALA A 62 -2.53 -7.02 -3.09
C ALA A 62 -2.17 -7.98 -1.95
N LEU A 63 -1.46 -9.08 -2.24
CA LEU A 63 -1.00 -10.02 -1.22
C LEU A 63 -0.03 -9.37 -0.24
N ASN A 64 0.88 -8.53 -0.72
CA ASN A 64 1.80 -7.77 0.13
C ASN A 64 1.04 -6.76 1.01
N THR A 65 0.08 -6.03 0.45
CA THR A 65 -0.77 -5.11 1.23
C THR A 65 -1.50 -5.86 2.34
N ILE A 66 -2.07 -7.03 2.05
CA ILE A 66 -2.73 -7.87 3.05
C ILE A 66 -1.74 -8.30 4.13
N LYS A 67 -0.56 -8.81 3.74
CA LYS A 67 0.49 -9.23 4.69
C LYS A 67 0.91 -8.09 5.62
N VAL A 68 1.29 -6.95 5.05
CA VAL A 68 1.76 -5.78 5.81
C VAL A 68 0.64 -5.23 6.69
N SER A 69 -0.58 -5.12 6.16
CA SER A 69 -1.73 -4.62 6.92
C SER A 69 -2.11 -5.56 8.06
N PHE A 70 -2.06 -6.87 7.85
CA PHE A 70 -2.35 -7.85 8.90
C PHE A 70 -1.36 -7.73 10.06
N ILE A 71 -0.06 -7.71 9.76
CA ILE A 71 0.99 -7.54 10.78
C ILE A 71 0.82 -6.18 11.48
N GLY A 72 0.57 -5.12 10.71
CA GLY A 72 0.34 -3.77 11.23
C GLY A 72 -0.83 -3.73 12.21
N VAL A 73 -1.98 -4.30 11.84
CA VAL A 73 -3.19 -4.35 12.68
C VAL A 73 -2.92 -5.08 13.99
N VAL A 74 -2.25 -6.24 13.96
CA VAL A 74 -1.91 -6.99 15.18
C VAL A 74 -1.05 -6.14 16.12
N ILE A 75 -0.01 -5.49 15.59
CA ILE A 75 0.87 -4.61 16.37
C ILE A 75 0.12 -3.39 16.91
N THR A 76 -0.71 -2.75 16.08
CA THR A 76 -1.52 -1.60 16.46
C THR A 76 -2.52 -1.95 17.56
N ILE A 77 -3.16 -3.11 17.52
CA ILE A 77 -4.08 -3.54 18.59
C ILE A 77 -3.32 -3.72 19.90
N LEU A 78 -2.17 -4.40 19.89
CA LEU A 78 -1.38 -4.63 21.09
C LEU A 78 -0.86 -3.32 21.69
N LEU A 79 -0.16 -2.51 20.90
CA LEU A 79 0.39 -1.23 21.35
C LEU A 79 -0.71 -0.24 21.71
N GLY A 80 -1.74 -0.12 20.88
CA GLY A 80 -2.86 0.78 21.10
C GLY A 80 -3.62 0.43 22.38
N THR A 81 -3.80 -0.85 22.68
CA THR A 81 -4.42 -1.29 23.94
C THR A 81 -3.56 -0.94 25.14
N ILE A 82 -2.26 -1.26 25.11
CA ILE A 82 -1.33 -0.95 26.20
C ILE A 82 -1.30 0.55 26.50
N ILE A 83 -1.16 1.37 25.45
CA ILE A 83 -1.06 2.83 25.58
C ILE A 83 -2.41 3.43 25.97
N GLY A 84 -3.51 2.88 25.45
CA GLY A 84 -4.87 3.26 25.84
C GLY A 84 -5.13 3.02 27.33
N VAL A 85 -4.74 1.85 27.85
CA VAL A 85 -4.83 1.54 29.29
C VAL A 85 -3.90 2.44 30.09
N ALA A 86 -2.67 2.67 29.64
CA ALA A 86 -1.72 3.57 30.30
C ALA A 86 -2.27 5.00 30.44
N ARG A 87 -3.03 5.48 29.46
CA ARG A 87 -3.67 6.81 29.52
C ARG A 87 -4.76 6.90 30.59
N LEU A 88 -5.46 5.80 30.88
CA LEU A 88 -6.47 5.71 31.95
C LEU A 88 -5.86 5.45 33.33
N SER A 89 -4.53 5.29 33.42
CA SER A 89 -3.85 5.06 34.69
C SER A 89 -4.08 6.22 35.67
N THR A 90 -4.29 5.88 36.94
CA THR A 90 -4.35 6.86 38.03
C THR A 90 -3.01 7.53 38.30
N ASN A 91 -1.91 6.94 37.81
CA ASN A 91 -0.58 7.55 37.90
C ASN A 91 -0.47 8.70 36.88
N TRP A 92 -0.40 9.93 37.40
CA TRP A 92 -0.31 11.15 36.60
C TRP A 92 0.84 11.12 35.58
N LEU A 93 2.01 10.62 35.95
CA LEU A 93 3.18 10.60 35.05
C LEU A 93 2.93 9.65 33.87
N VAL A 94 2.43 8.44 34.14
CA VAL A 94 2.14 7.43 33.11
C VAL A 94 1.05 7.94 32.16
N SER A 95 -0.04 8.48 32.72
CA SER A 95 -1.13 9.03 31.92
C SER A 95 -0.66 10.19 31.03
N ARG A 96 0.19 11.08 31.56
CA ARG A 96 0.73 12.21 30.81
C ARG A 96 1.69 11.78 29.70
N LEU A 97 2.58 10.83 29.95
CA LEU A 97 3.48 10.29 28.93
C LEU A 97 2.71 9.59 27.81
N ALA A 98 1.69 8.80 28.14
CA ALA A 98 0.82 8.17 27.16
C ALA A 98 0.06 9.23 26.32
N ALA A 99 -0.42 10.31 26.93
CA ALA A 99 -1.06 11.41 26.22
C ALA A 99 -0.10 12.09 25.23
N ILE A 100 1.13 12.40 25.65
CA ILE A 100 2.17 12.98 24.78
C ILE A 100 2.45 12.06 23.59
N TYR A 101 2.64 10.76 23.82
CA TYR A 101 2.85 9.80 22.74
C TYR A 101 1.69 9.82 21.72
N ILE A 102 0.44 9.77 22.20
CA ILE A 102 -0.74 9.77 21.33
C ILE A 102 -0.82 11.06 20.53
N GLU A 103 -0.65 12.22 21.18
CA GLU A 103 -0.71 13.52 20.52
C GLU A 103 0.39 13.65 19.46
N VAL A 104 1.62 13.23 19.75
CA VAL A 104 2.72 13.26 18.78
C VAL A 104 2.41 12.38 17.57
N MET A 105 1.99 11.14 17.81
CA MET A 105 1.74 10.18 16.73
C MET A 105 0.54 10.54 15.84
N GLN A 106 -0.47 11.23 16.37
CA GLN A 106 -1.65 11.65 15.62
C GLN A 106 -1.49 13.02 14.94
N ASN A 107 -0.71 13.93 15.51
CA ASN A 107 -0.54 15.28 14.96
C ASN A 107 0.63 15.39 13.98
N ILE A 108 1.64 14.52 14.06
CA ILE A 108 2.75 14.51 13.10
C ILE A 108 2.27 13.88 11.78
N PRO A 109 2.45 14.57 10.63
CA PRO A 109 2.12 14.02 9.32
C PRO A 109 2.79 12.66 9.08
N VAL A 110 2.02 11.68 8.58
CA VAL A 110 2.53 10.32 8.31
C VAL A 110 3.73 10.34 7.36
N LEU A 111 3.77 11.28 6.42
CA LEU A 111 4.89 11.43 5.50
C LEU A 111 6.20 11.76 6.24
N LEU A 112 6.14 12.62 7.26
CA LEU A 112 7.31 12.95 8.07
C LEU A 112 7.76 11.72 8.87
N GLN A 113 6.81 10.96 9.41
CA GLN A 113 7.11 9.70 10.11
C GLN A 113 7.83 8.72 9.17
N LEU A 114 7.35 8.57 7.94
CA LEU A 114 8.00 7.70 6.94
C LEU A 114 9.44 8.13 6.66
N PHE A 115 9.69 9.43 6.46
CA PHE A 115 11.05 9.93 6.25
C PHE A 115 11.95 9.71 7.46
N PHE A 116 11.44 9.96 8.67
CA PHE A 116 12.17 9.76 9.91
C PHE A 116 12.60 8.30 10.09
N TRP A 117 11.67 7.35 9.92
CA TRP A 117 11.97 5.93 10.01
C TRP A 117 12.92 5.48 8.90
N TYR A 118 12.72 5.94 7.67
CA TYR A 118 13.62 5.65 6.56
C TYR A 118 15.05 6.10 6.85
N ALA A 119 15.25 7.34 7.33
CA ALA A 119 16.56 7.86 7.67
C ALA A 119 17.24 7.04 8.78
N ILE A 120 16.51 6.70 9.84
CA ILE A 120 17.04 5.86 10.92
C ILE A 120 17.50 4.50 10.37
N PHE A 121 16.67 3.80 9.62
CA PHE A 121 17.05 2.49 9.09
C PHE A 121 18.22 2.61 8.10
N TYR A 122 18.21 3.64 7.25
CA TYR A 122 19.28 3.84 6.28
C TYR A 122 20.63 4.17 6.94
N GLU A 123 20.65 4.99 7.99
CA GLU A 123 21.88 5.36 8.71
C GLU A 123 22.37 4.27 9.67
N THR A 124 21.46 3.48 10.24
CA THR A 124 21.81 2.43 11.21
C THR A 124 22.12 1.08 10.56
N LEU A 125 21.62 0.81 9.36
CA LEU A 125 21.95 -0.41 8.64
C LEU A 125 23.29 -0.25 7.90
N PRO A 126 24.18 -1.25 7.97
CA PRO A 126 25.43 -1.22 7.21
C PRO A 126 25.16 -1.11 5.72
N SER A 127 26.12 -0.55 4.99
CA SER A 127 26.05 -0.50 3.53
C SER A 127 25.83 -1.92 2.97
N PRO A 128 25.13 -2.12 1.84
CA PRO A 128 24.89 -3.45 1.27
C PRO A 128 26.16 -4.29 1.05
N GLN A 129 27.33 -3.66 1.00
CA GLN A 129 28.65 -4.32 0.86
C GLN A 129 29.15 -4.90 2.19
N GLU A 130 28.67 -4.39 3.33
CA GLU A 130 29.00 -4.82 4.69
C GLU A 130 27.78 -5.46 5.37
N ALA A 131 26.77 -5.86 4.57
CA ALA A 131 25.53 -6.42 5.06
C ALA A 131 25.84 -7.64 5.95
N ILE A 132 25.51 -7.51 7.24
CA ILE A 132 25.66 -8.59 8.21
C ILE A 132 24.68 -9.67 7.78
N SER A 133 25.18 -10.76 7.19
CA SER A 133 24.38 -11.94 6.85
C SER A 133 24.02 -12.70 8.12
N PRO A 134 22.80 -12.56 8.67
CA PRO A 134 22.39 -13.26 9.88
C PRO A 134 22.01 -14.67 9.43
N GLY A 135 23.01 -15.55 9.29
CA GLY A 135 22.81 -16.91 8.80
C GLY A 135 23.99 -17.57 8.08
N ALA A 136 25.15 -16.91 7.94
CA ALA A 136 26.36 -17.58 7.47
C ALA A 136 27.08 -18.24 8.67
N GLY A 137 26.53 -19.37 9.10
CA GLY A 137 27.19 -20.39 9.92
C GLY A 137 27.07 -21.73 9.21
#